data_AF-A0A140IEC4-F1
#
_entry.id   AF-A0A140IEC4-F1
#
_cell.length_a   1.000
_cell.length_b   1.000
_cell.length_c   1.000
_cell.angle_alpha   90.00
_cell.angle_beta   90.00
_cell.angle_gamma   90.00
#
_symmetry.space_group_name_H-M   'P 1'
#
loop_
_entity.id
_entity.type
_entity.pdbx_description
1 polymer ?
#
loop_
_entity_poly.entity_id
_entity_poly.type
_entity_poly.pdbx_seq_one_letter_code
_entity_poly.pdbx_strand_id
1 'polypeptide(L)'
;MFVFDINIINANGTGRIWLTKLNPTKWAGKPDSQRWFQDRNDLERNFVKGRFDQMLVLRHCGGALPFGRHLKKIILDDPKHQTDHDVDLYSMAVGALRLAMQDAKIDVPIVRRTCTEGCTCEQDWAADAEKLFQMFDPKI
;
A
#
# COMPACT_ATOMS: atom_id res chain seq x y z
N MET A 1 1.20 -2.23 -5.00
CA MET A 1 0.57 -1.04 -4.38
C MET A 1 -0.89 -0.93 -4.80
N PHE A 2 -1.83 -0.89 -3.84
CA PHE A 2 -3.25 -0.66 -4.11
C PHE A 2 -3.56 0.83 -4.21
N VAL A 3 -4.39 1.22 -5.17
CA VAL A 3 -4.79 2.62 -5.38
C VAL A 3 -6.29 2.76 -5.14
N PHE A 4 -6.65 3.59 -4.16
CA PHE A 4 -8.05 3.79 -3.75
C PHE A 4 -8.57 5.17 -4.16
N ASP A 5 -9.89 5.26 -4.36
CA ASP A 5 -10.61 6.51 -4.47
C ASP A 5 -10.57 7.27 -3.13
N ILE A 6 -10.28 8.57 -3.17
CA ILE A 6 -10.22 9.40 -1.98
C ILE A 6 -11.55 9.46 -1.23
N ASN A 7 -12.68 9.28 -1.91
CA ASN A 7 -14.01 9.24 -1.31
C ASN A 7 -14.18 8.14 -0.25
N ILE A 8 -13.25 7.19 -0.15
CA ILE A 8 -13.20 6.26 0.98
C ILE A 8 -13.09 6.99 2.33
N ILE A 9 -12.51 8.19 2.36
CA ILE A 9 -12.37 9.00 3.57
C ILE A 9 -13.64 9.80 3.89
N ASN A 10 -14.68 9.74 3.06
CA ASN A 10 -15.93 10.46 3.33
C ASN A 10 -16.60 9.89 4.59
N ALA A 11 -17.03 10.80 5.46
CA ALA A 11 -17.40 10.56 6.85
C ALA A 11 -18.47 9.46 7.07
N ASN A 12 -19.30 9.19 6.05
CA ASN A 12 -20.37 8.19 6.14
C ASN A 12 -19.85 6.74 6.26
N GLY A 13 -18.58 6.46 5.94
CA GLY A 13 -18.01 5.10 5.96
C GLY A 13 -16.95 4.81 7.03
N THR A 14 -16.13 5.81 7.40
CA THR A 14 -14.92 5.58 8.22
C THR A 14 -14.97 6.18 9.63
N GLY A 15 -15.99 6.98 9.93
CA GLY A 15 -16.04 7.78 11.16
C GLY A 15 -14.91 8.81 11.22
N ARG A 16 -14.43 9.12 12.43
CA ARG A 16 -13.35 10.10 12.65
C ARG A 16 -12.02 9.56 12.16
N ILE A 17 -11.38 10.30 11.25
CA ILE A 17 -10.05 10.01 10.72
C ILE A 17 -8.99 10.69 11.57
N TRP A 18 -7.91 9.97 11.82
CA TRP A 18 -6.77 10.44 12.58
C TRP A 18 -5.55 10.53 11.66
N LEU A 19 -4.62 11.42 11.99
CA LEU A 19 -3.43 11.67 11.19
C LEU A 19 -2.20 11.57 12.09
N THR A 20 -1.23 10.74 11.70
CA THR A 20 0.03 10.61 12.41
C THR A 20 1.07 11.59 11.87
N LYS A 21 1.89 12.15 12.75
CA LYS A 21 3.12 12.87 12.38
C LYS A 21 4.28 11.91 12.07
N LEU A 22 4.26 10.75 12.73
CA LEU A 22 5.29 9.72 12.66
C LEU A 22 4.66 8.35 12.44
N ASN A 23 5.39 7.47 11.74
CA ASN A 23 5.01 6.08 11.59
C ASN A 23 4.91 5.43 12.99
N PRO A 24 3.87 4.61 13.28
CA PRO A 24 3.74 3.89 14.55
C PRO A 24 4.98 3.14 15.01
N THR A 25 5.81 2.65 14.10
CA THR A 25 7.09 1.99 14.41
C THR A 25 8.10 2.91 15.13
N LYS A 26 7.90 4.24 15.07
CA LYS A 26 8.78 5.28 15.65
C LYS A 26 8.21 5.91 16.92
N TRP A 27 7.15 5.36 17.51
CA TRP A 27 6.43 5.99 18.64
C TRP A 27 7.02 5.72 20.02
N ALA A 28 7.94 4.77 20.15
CA ALA A 28 8.57 4.42 21.42
C ALA A 28 9.17 5.66 22.08
N GLY A 29 8.83 5.90 23.35
CA GLY A 29 9.29 7.05 24.14
C GLY A 29 8.74 8.42 23.73
N LYS A 30 7.86 8.51 22.72
CA LYS A 30 7.30 9.79 22.25
C LYS A 30 5.96 10.10 22.92
N PRO A 31 5.65 11.35 23.29
CA PRO A 31 4.31 11.73 23.72
C PRO A 31 3.34 11.83 22.53
N ASP A 32 2.04 11.83 22.82
CA ASP A 32 1.00 11.87 21.77
C ASP A 32 1.08 13.11 20.87
N SER A 33 1.50 14.26 21.40
CA SER A 33 1.72 15.50 20.63
C SER A 33 2.79 15.38 19.53
N GLN A 34 3.73 14.43 19.68
CA GLN A 34 4.73 14.11 18.67
C GLN A 34 4.27 12.99 17.73
N ARG A 35 3.33 12.14 18.15
CA ARG A 35 2.82 11.02 17.35
C ARG A 35 1.70 11.44 16.41
N TRP A 36 0.84 12.34 16.86
CA TRP A 36 -0.40 12.75 16.19
C TRP A 36 -0.41 14.23 15.88
N PHE A 37 -1.07 14.59 14.79
CA PHE A 37 -1.53 15.96 14.61
C PHE A 37 -2.63 16.25 15.61
N GLN A 38 -2.44 17.29 16.42
CA GLN A 38 -3.33 17.60 17.55
C GLN A 38 -4.59 18.33 17.10
N ASP A 39 -4.46 19.19 16.09
CA ASP A 39 -5.53 20.00 15.55
C ASP A 39 -5.24 20.40 14.09
N ARG A 40 -6.16 21.15 13.51
CA ARG A 40 -6.06 21.64 12.13
C ARG A 40 -4.86 22.56 11.92
N ASN A 41 -4.55 23.45 12.86
CA ASN A 41 -3.45 24.40 12.75
C ASN A 41 -2.10 23.68 12.82
N ASP A 42 -1.99 22.65 13.66
CA ASP A 42 -0.83 21.77 13.72
C ASP A 42 -0.64 21.00 12.40
N LEU A 43 -1.73 20.49 11.81
CA LEU A 43 -1.69 19.83 10.50
C LEU A 43 -1.24 20.78 9.39
N GLU A 44 -1.87 21.95 9.26
CA GLU A 44 -1.56 22.93 8.21
C GLU A 44 -0.11 23.41 8.26
N ARG A 45 0.48 23.52 9.46
CA ARG A 45 1.87 23.96 9.63
C ARG A 45 2.91 22.85 9.44
N ASN A 46 2.59 21.61 9.82
CA ASN A 46 3.58 20.54 9.94
C ASN A 46 3.40 19.37 8.96
N PHE A 47 2.35 19.38 8.13
CA PHE A 47 2.17 18.39 7.08
C PHE A 47 3.21 18.57 5.97
N VAL A 48 3.83 17.46 5.55
CA VAL A 48 4.84 17.46 4.49
C VAL A 48 4.42 16.45 3.44
N LYS A 49 4.00 16.97 2.27
CA LYS A 49 3.60 16.13 1.14
C LYS A 49 4.73 15.17 0.76
N GLY A 50 4.40 13.90 0.61
CA GLY A 50 5.36 12.85 0.26
C GLY A 50 6.13 12.27 1.44
N ARG A 51 5.92 12.75 2.67
CA ARG A 51 6.52 12.15 3.86
C ARG A 51 5.82 10.85 4.23
N PHE A 52 6.49 9.73 4.02
CA PHE A 52 5.96 8.38 4.28
C PHE A 52 5.60 8.12 5.75
N ASP A 53 6.22 8.84 6.68
CA ASP A 53 5.92 8.72 8.11
C ASP A 53 4.54 9.26 8.50
N GLN A 54 3.89 10.06 7.65
CA GLN A 54 2.60 10.67 7.95
C GLN A 54 1.48 9.78 7.38
N MET A 55 0.66 9.20 8.27
CA MET A 55 -0.34 8.19 7.91
C MET A 55 -1.76 8.61 8.27
N LEU A 56 -2.71 8.22 7.42
CA LEU A 56 -4.15 8.22 7.73
C LEU A 56 -4.47 7.00 8.59
N VAL A 57 -5.20 7.19 9.68
CA VAL A 57 -5.60 6.11 10.59
C VAL A 57 -7.12 6.14 10.78
N LEU A 58 -7.74 5.01 10.49
CA LEU A 58 -9.19 4.82 10.52
C LEU A 58 -9.55 3.94 11.74
N ARG A 59 -9.75 4.57 12.91
CA ARG A 59 -9.76 3.87 14.22
C ARG A 59 -11.09 3.21 14.61
N HIS A 60 -12.20 3.48 13.92
CA HIS A 60 -13.54 3.09 14.40
C HIS A 60 -14.50 2.70 13.26
N CYS A 61 -14.06 1.82 12.36
CA CYS A 61 -14.85 1.45 11.18
C CYS A 61 -15.84 0.29 11.43
N GLY A 62 -16.10 -0.08 12.69
CA GLY A 62 -17.08 -1.11 13.05
C GLY A 62 -16.79 -2.52 12.51
N GLY A 63 -15.57 -2.77 12.02
CA GLY A 63 -15.20 -4.00 11.34
C GLY A 63 -14.33 -3.73 10.12
N ALA A 64 -14.70 -4.32 8.98
CA ALA A 64 -13.95 -4.19 7.73
C ALA A 64 -14.13 -2.82 7.08
N LEU A 65 -13.03 -2.24 6.62
CA LEU A 65 -13.05 -1.04 5.79
C LEU A 65 -13.66 -1.37 4.42
N PRO A 66 -14.57 -0.54 3.87
CA PRO A 66 -15.25 -0.82 2.60
C PRO A 66 -14.36 -0.59 1.36
N PHE A 67 -13.09 -0.98 1.43
CA PHE A 67 -12.08 -0.76 0.40
C PHE A 67 -12.47 -1.29 -0.98
N GLY A 68 -13.21 -2.40 -1.05
CA GLY A 68 -13.53 -3.08 -2.30
C GLY A 68 -14.17 -2.16 -3.35
N ARG A 69 -15.15 -1.32 -2.95
CA ARG A 69 -15.83 -0.38 -3.86
C ARG A 69 -14.97 0.83 -4.24
N HIS A 70 -13.89 1.07 -3.51
CA HIS A 70 -13.02 2.21 -3.70
C HIS A 70 -11.70 1.83 -4.36
N LEU A 71 -11.39 0.54 -4.53
CA LEU A 71 -10.20 0.13 -5.24
C LEU A 71 -10.33 0.53 -6.72
N LYS A 72 -9.38 1.32 -7.23
CA LYS A 72 -9.36 1.77 -8.63
C LYS A 72 -8.45 0.95 -9.50
N LYS A 73 -7.29 0.56 -8.96
CA LYS A 73 -6.27 -0.23 -9.65
C LYS A 73 -5.29 -0.82 -8.67
N ILE A 74 -4.58 -1.85 -9.12
CA ILE A 74 -3.43 -2.43 -8.45
C ILE A 74 -2.20 -2.09 -9.30
N ILE A 75 -1.22 -1.41 -8.72
CA ILE A 75 0.09 -1.21 -9.36
C ILE A 75 0.99 -2.35 -8.89
N LEU A 76 1.40 -3.22 -9.81
CA LEU A 76 2.23 -4.39 -9.52
C LEU A 76 3.67 -4.14 -9.98
N ASP A 77 4.61 -4.44 -9.10
CA ASP A 77 6.04 -4.30 -9.37
C ASP A 77 6.48 -5.43 -10.33
N ASP A 78 7.43 -5.13 -11.22
CA ASP A 78 7.97 -6.10 -12.17
C ASP A 78 9.45 -6.33 -11.80
N PRO A 79 9.79 -7.47 -11.19
CA PRO A 79 11.16 -7.77 -10.83
C PRO A 79 12.03 -8.15 -12.03
N LYS A 80 11.44 -8.30 -13.24
CA LYS A 80 12.13 -8.74 -14.47
C LYS A 80 12.94 -10.02 -14.25
N HIS A 81 12.38 -10.93 -13.48
CA HIS A 81 13.04 -12.17 -13.08
C HIS A 81 12.18 -13.36 -13.51
N GLN A 82 12.85 -14.40 -14.01
CA GLN A 82 12.24 -15.66 -14.39
C GLN A 82 12.68 -16.74 -13.40
N THR A 83 11.79 -17.69 -13.12
CA THR A 83 12.15 -18.89 -12.36
C THR A 83 13.00 -19.84 -13.20
N ASP A 84 13.58 -20.86 -12.56
CA ASP A 84 14.33 -21.94 -13.24
C ASP A 84 13.49 -22.70 -14.30
N HIS A 85 12.17 -22.51 -14.31
CA HIS A 85 11.22 -23.08 -15.26
C HIS A 85 10.75 -22.08 -16.33
N ASP A 86 11.49 -20.97 -16.53
CA ASP A 86 11.18 -19.91 -17.51
C ASP A 86 9.86 -19.18 -17.22
N VAL A 87 9.37 -19.25 -15.98
CA VAL A 87 8.13 -18.57 -15.58
C VAL A 87 8.45 -17.15 -15.13
N ASP A 88 7.86 -16.16 -15.79
CA ASP A 88 7.95 -14.74 -15.42
C ASP A 88 7.22 -14.47 -14.09
N LEU A 89 7.95 -14.03 -13.06
CA LEU A 89 7.40 -13.74 -11.73
C LEU A 89 6.33 -12.65 -11.75
N TYR A 90 6.44 -11.67 -12.65
CA TYR A 90 5.40 -10.67 -12.82
C TYR A 90 4.09 -11.33 -13.27
N SER A 91 4.15 -12.18 -14.29
CA SER A 91 2.99 -12.91 -14.82
C SER A 91 2.36 -13.84 -13.78
N MET A 92 3.16 -14.51 -12.94
CA MET A 92 2.66 -15.32 -11.82
C MET A 92 1.85 -14.47 -10.83
N ALA A 93 2.41 -13.35 -10.38
CA ALA A 93 1.75 -12.45 -9.44
C ALA A 93 0.47 -11.83 -10.05
N VAL A 94 0.47 -11.49 -11.35
CA VAL A 94 -0.75 -11.08 -12.06
C VAL A 94 -1.80 -12.19 -12.02
N GLY A 95 -1.43 -13.43 -12.34
CA GLY A 95 -2.34 -14.59 -12.34
C GLY A 95 -2.99 -14.81 -10.98
N ALA A 96 -2.19 -14.82 -9.91
CA ALA A 96 -2.71 -15.01 -8.56
C ALA A 96 -3.61 -13.86 -8.09
N LEU A 97 -3.26 -12.61 -8.42
CA LEU A 97 -4.13 -11.47 -8.16
C LEU A 97 -5.46 -11.60 -8.90
N ARG A 98 -5.45 -12.04 -10.16
CA ARG A 98 -6.68 -12.24 -10.94
C ARG A 98 -7.59 -13.32 -10.33
N LEU A 99 -7.02 -14.43 -9.86
CA LEU A 99 -7.79 -15.47 -9.16
C LEU A 99 -8.43 -14.92 -7.87
N ALA A 100 -7.65 -14.27 -7.01
CA ALA A 100 -8.17 -13.68 -5.78
C ALA A 100 -9.24 -12.59 -6.04
N MET A 101 -9.06 -11.80 -7.10
CA MET A 101 -10.03 -10.79 -7.52
C MET A 101 -11.34 -11.41 -8.02
N GLN A 102 -11.28 -12.55 -8.72
CA GLN A 102 -12.46 -13.28 -9.17
C GLN A 102 -13.29 -13.76 -7.98
N ASP A 103 -12.66 -14.37 -6.99
CA ASP A 103 -13.32 -14.82 -5.76
C ASP A 103 -13.96 -13.66 -4.99
N ALA A 104 -13.26 -12.52 -4.93
CA ALA A 104 -13.72 -11.31 -4.28
C ALA A 104 -14.74 -10.50 -5.11
N LYS A 105 -15.04 -10.91 -6.36
CA LYS A 105 -15.89 -10.18 -7.32
C LYS A 105 -15.43 -8.73 -7.55
N ILE A 106 -14.11 -8.55 -7.67
CA ILE A 106 -13.47 -7.26 -7.94
C ILE A 106 -12.97 -7.26 -9.39
N ASP A 107 -13.31 -6.22 -10.14
CA ASP A 107 -12.77 -6.00 -11.49
C ASP A 107 -12.15 -4.61 -11.60
N VAL A 108 -10.83 -4.57 -11.40
CA VAL A 108 -10.02 -3.35 -11.53
C VAL A 108 -8.76 -3.66 -12.34
N PRO A 109 -8.17 -2.68 -13.04
CA PRO A 109 -6.94 -2.93 -13.77
C PRO A 109 -5.76 -3.22 -12.83
N ILE A 110 -4.96 -4.23 -13.21
CA ILE A 110 -3.61 -4.43 -12.70
C ILE A 110 -2.68 -3.73 -13.70
N VAL A 111 -1.88 -2.78 -13.21
CA VAL A 111 -0.98 -1.96 -14.01
C VAL A 111 0.45 -2.25 -13.58
N ARG A 112 1.32 -2.53 -14.54
CA ARG A 112 2.75 -2.70 -14.27
C ARG A 112 3.36 -1.39 -13.77
N ARG A 113 4.22 -1.45 -12.74
CA ARG A 113 4.95 -0.29 -12.25
C ARG A 113 5.95 0.18 -13.31
N THR A 114 5.98 1.49 -13.54
CA THR A 114 7.06 2.17 -14.24
C THR A 114 7.94 2.87 -13.20
N CYS A 115 9.21 2.47 -13.10
CA CYS A 115 10.18 3.17 -12.25
C CYS A 115 10.45 4.58 -12.81
N THR A 116 10.46 5.57 -11.92
CA THR A 116 10.93 6.93 -12.25
C THR A 116 12.44 7.03 -12.04
N GLU A 117 13.04 8.16 -12.42
CA GLU A 117 14.44 8.44 -12.13
C GLU A 117 14.75 8.26 -10.63
N GLY A 118 15.86 7.59 -10.32
CA GLY A 118 16.28 7.28 -8.95
C GLY A 118 15.59 6.06 -8.29
N CYS A 119 14.77 5.30 -9.02
CA CYS A 119 14.18 4.05 -8.53
C CYS A 119 15.24 2.98 -8.30
N THR A 120 15.31 2.39 -7.10
CA THR A 120 16.23 1.29 -6.77
C THR A 120 15.57 -0.09 -6.81
N CYS A 121 14.28 -0.17 -7.16
CA CYS A 121 13.51 -1.41 -7.01
C CYS A 121 14.15 -2.61 -7.72
N GLU A 122 14.64 -2.47 -8.96
CA GLU A 122 15.30 -3.57 -9.68
C GLU A 122 16.56 -4.06 -8.96
N GLN A 123 17.32 -3.15 -8.35
CA GLN A 123 18.51 -3.48 -7.57
C GLN A 123 18.13 -4.18 -6.26
N ASP A 124 17.09 -3.68 -5.60
CA ASP A 124 16.57 -4.26 -4.35
C ASP A 124 16.02 -5.67 -4.58
N TRP A 125 15.37 -5.92 -5.73
CA TRP A 125 14.88 -7.25 -6.10
C TRP A 125 16.03 -8.21 -6.44
N ALA A 126 17.05 -7.75 -7.17
CA ALA A 126 18.20 -8.58 -7.52
C ALA A 126 19.08 -8.94 -6.31
N ALA A 127 19.06 -8.12 -5.25
CA ALA A 127 19.90 -8.32 -4.07
C ALA A 127 19.46 -9.48 -3.17
N ASP A 128 18.20 -9.93 -3.26
CA ASP A 128 17.64 -10.95 -2.36
C ASP A 128 16.63 -11.83 -3.10
N ALA A 129 17.15 -12.87 -3.75
CA ALA A 129 16.36 -13.82 -4.52
C ALA A 129 15.34 -14.57 -3.65
N GLU A 130 15.70 -14.94 -2.41
CA GLU A 130 14.79 -15.64 -1.51
C GLU A 130 13.57 -14.78 -1.17
N LYS A 131 13.80 -13.52 -0.78
CA LYS A 131 12.73 -12.56 -0.52
C LYS A 131 11.89 -12.28 -1.77
N LEU A 132 12.52 -12.22 -2.94
CA LEU A 132 11.82 -12.07 -4.20
C LEU A 132 10.84 -13.22 -4.43
N PHE A 133 11.29 -14.47 -4.28
CA PHE A 133 10.40 -15.63 -4.38
C PHE A 133 9.29 -15.58 -3.32
N GLN A 134 9.59 -15.28 -2.05
CA GLN A 134 8.56 -15.18 -1.00
C GLN A 134 7.48 -14.11 -1.30
N MET A 135 7.83 -13.04 -2.01
CA MET A 135 6.91 -11.95 -2.33
C MET A 135 6.08 -12.20 -3.59
N PHE A 136 6.60 -12.96 -4.56
CA PHE A 136 6.02 -13.13 -5.89
C PHE A 136 5.59 -14.57 -6.21
N ASP A 137 5.95 -15.55 -5.37
CA ASP A 137 5.44 -16.91 -5.39
C ASP A 137 4.34 -17.07 -4.32
N PRO A 138 3.07 -16.87 -4.70
CA PRO A 138 1.96 -17.05 -3.78
C PRO A 138 1.84 -18.53 -3.44
N LYS A 139 2.09 -18.87 -2.18
CA LYS A 139 1.74 -20.18 -1.62
C LYS A 139 0.21 -20.25 -1.51
N ILE A 140 -0.45 -20.65 -2.59
CA ILE A 140 -1.90 -20.92 -2.64
C ILE A 140 -2.16 -22.29 -2.04
#